data_AF-A0A1H0WX61-F1
#
_entry.id   AF-A0A1H0WX61-F1
#
_cell.length_a   1.000
_cell.length_b   1.000
_cell.length_c   1.000
_cell.angle_alpha   90.00
_cell.angle_beta   90.00
_cell.angle_gamma   90.00
#
_symmetry.space_group_name_H-M   'P 1'
#
loop_
_entity.id
_entity.type
_entity.pdbx_description
1 polymer ?
#
loop_
_entity_poly.entity_id
_entity_poly.type
_entity_poly.pdbx_seq_one_letter_code
_entity_poly.pdbx_strand_id
1 'polypeptide(L)'
;MKTRISIAQFEGSFMGMTGGITLYRKGIDEFYLSHGFPRIYEELEAVRPKLEAIGMYERCRDALTQAEALVRQGPEHDNEARTLLLKVGGELAHASGSFAAMRKKLKENPQTTIDDFKPDPDGWAMQEQQERK
;
A
#
# COMPACT_ATOMS: atom_id res chain seq x y z
N MET A 1 13.69 -18.19 -2.09
CA MET A 1 13.08 -17.49 -3.24
C MET A 1 12.65 -16.11 -2.76
N LYS A 2 13.15 -15.02 -3.35
CA LYS A 2 12.60 -13.69 -3.05
C LYS A 2 11.24 -13.60 -3.73
N THR A 3 10.16 -13.52 -2.95
CA THR A 3 8.80 -13.32 -3.43
C THR A 3 8.80 -12.05 -4.30
N ARG A 4 8.48 -12.18 -5.59
CA ARG A 4 8.36 -11.03 -6.48
C ARG A 4 7.03 -10.36 -6.21
N ILE A 5 7.05 -9.27 -5.47
CA ILE A 5 5.84 -8.46 -5.26
C ILE A 5 5.78 -7.32 -6.29
N SER A 6 4.56 -6.93 -6.65
CA SER A 6 4.31 -5.79 -7.54
C SER A 6 4.18 -4.49 -6.75
N ILE A 7 4.32 -3.35 -7.44
CA ILE A 7 4.02 -2.04 -6.82
C ILE A 7 2.56 -2.01 -6.35
N ALA A 8 1.62 -2.57 -7.12
CA ALA A 8 0.20 -2.58 -6.77
C ALA A 8 -0.09 -3.41 -5.51
N GLN A 9 0.57 -4.56 -5.34
CA GLN A 9 0.46 -5.36 -4.12
C GLN A 9 0.98 -4.57 -2.91
N PHE A 10 2.16 -3.94 -3.05
CA PHE A 10 2.73 -3.10 -2.01
C PHE A 10 1.84 -1.89 -1.68
N GLU A 11 1.29 -1.20 -2.70
CA GLU A 11 0.38 -0.07 -2.55
C GLU A 11 -0.86 -0.47 -1.75
N GLY A 12 -1.44 -1.64 -2.04
CA GLY A 12 -2.55 -2.21 -1.28
C GLY A 12 -2.20 -2.46 0.18
N SER A 13 -1.08 -3.12 0.45
CA SER A 13 -0.60 -3.35 1.83
C SER A 13 -0.29 -2.05 2.56
N PHE A 14 0.36 -1.10 1.90
CA PHE A 14 0.71 0.20 2.44
C PHE A 14 -0.54 1.00 2.86
N MET A 15 -1.56 1.03 1.99
CA MET A 15 -2.85 1.63 2.32
C MET A 15 -3.56 0.87 3.44
N GLY A 16 -3.45 -0.46 3.47
CA GLY A 16 -4.00 -1.32 4.52
C GLY A 16 -3.48 -0.99 5.93
N MET A 17 -2.26 -0.46 6.06
CA MET A 17 -1.71 -0.02 7.36
C MET A 17 -2.60 1.03 8.05
N THR A 18 -3.28 1.89 7.28
CA THR A 18 -4.20 2.90 7.86
C THR A 18 -5.37 2.25 8.60
N GLY A 19 -5.92 1.17 8.05
CA GLY A 19 -6.95 0.35 8.68
C GLY A 19 -6.41 -0.45 9.87
N GLY A 20 -5.21 -1.01 9.72
CA GLY A 20 -4.52 -1.77 10.78
C GLY A 20 -4.34 -1.00 12.08
N ILE A 21 -4.02 0.30 12.02
CA ILE A 21 -3.96 1.16 13.22
C ILE A 21 -5.30 1.16 13.97
N THR A 22 -6.42 1.24 13.25
CA THR A 22 -7.75 1.27 13.86
C THR A 22 -8.11 -0.07 14.48
N LEU A 23 -7.75 -1.17 13.82
CA LEU A 23 -8.00 -2.53 14.31
C LEU A 23 -7.14 -2.85 15.55
N TYR A 24 -5.88 -2.41 15.55
CA TYR A 24 -4.98 -2.52 16.70
C TYR A 24 -5.57 -1.86 17.95
N ARG A 25 -6.05 -0.60 17.84
CA ARG A 25 -6.66 0.10 18.98
C ARG A 25 -7.95 -0.50 19.48
N LYS A 26 -8.68 -1.23 18.64
CA LYS A 26 -9.88 -1.97 19.03
C LYS A 26 -9.55 -3.32 19.66
N GLY A 27 -8.28 -3.70 19.79
CA GLY A 27 -7.86 -5.02 20.25
C GLY A 27 -8.21 -6.14 19.26
N ILE A 28 -8.51 -5.81 18.00
CA ILE A 28 -8.88 -6.81 16.98
C ILE A 28 -7.62 -7.38 16.33
N ASP A 29 -6.59 -6.55 16.16
CA ASP A 29 -5.28 -6.96 15.62
C ASP A 29 -4.18 -6.61 16.62
N GLU A 30 -4.05 -7.40 17.68
CA GLU A 30 -3.05 -7.20 18.74
C GLU A 30 -1.60 -7.35 18.22
N PHE A 31 -1.43 -8.03 17.07
CA PHE A 31 -0.13 -8.31 16.47
C PHE A 31 0.33 -7.24 15.48
N TYR A 32 -0.49 -6.21 15.24
CA TYR A 32 -0.20 -5.16 14.26
C TYR A 32 1.19 -4.52 14.44
N LEU A 33 1.58 -4.17 15.67
CA LEU A 33 2.89 -3.58 15.94
C LEU A 33 4.06 -4.57 15.89
N SER A 34 3.81 -5.85 16.19
CA SER A 34 4.86 -6.89 16.25
C SER A 34 5.04 -7.65 14.95
N HIS A 35 4.03 -7.66 14.07
CA HIS A 35 4.03 -8.41 12.82
C HIS A 35 3.60 -7.56 11.62
N GLY A 36 2.67 -6.62 11.79
CA GLY A 36 2.20 -5.74 10.70
C GLY A 36 3.30 -4.82 10.17
N PHE A 37 3.96 -4.06 11.05
CA PHE A 37 5.10 -3.21 10.67
C PHE A 37 6.29 -3.99 10.09
N PRO A 38 6.77 -5.08 10.74
CA PRO A 38 7.82 -5.91 10.15
C PRO A 38 7.48 -6.44 8.75
N ARG A 39 6.26 -6.93 8.55
CA ARG A 39 5.80 -7.43 7.24
C ARG A 39 5.83 -6.33 6.17
N ILE A 40 5.32 -5.14 6.44
CA ILE A 40 5.31 -4.08 5.42
C ILE A 40 6.73 -3.59 5.08
N TYR A 41 7.68 -3.65 6.02
CA TYR A 41 9.10 -3.39 5.70
C TYR A 41 9.70 -4.47 4.80
N GLU A 42 9.38 -5.75 5.02
CA GLU A 42 9.80 -6.82 4.10
C GLU A 42 9.26 -6.59 2.69
N GLU A 43 8.00 -6.16 2.58
CA GLU A 43 7.39 -5.82 1.30
C GLU A 43 8.04 -4.58 0.67
N LEU A 44 8.29 -3.51 1.44
CA LEU A 44 9.02 -2.32 0.98
C LEU A 44 10.37 -2.69 0.36
N GLU A 45 11.12 -3.57 1.03
CA GLU A 45 12.44 -4.02 0.58
C GLU A 45 12.37 -4.92 -0.64
N ALA A 46 11.37 -5.80 -0.71
CA ALA A 46 11.18 -6.67 -1.86
C ALA A 46 10.75 -5.91 -3.13
N VAL A 47 10.10 -4.74 -2.99
CA VAL A 47 9.68 -3.87 -4.12
C VAL A 47 10.63 -2.68 -4.37
N ARG A 48 11.72 -2.55 -3.59
CA ARG A 48 12.64 -1.40 -3.63
C ARG A 48 13.03 -0.96 -5.05
N PRO A 49 13.56 -1.81 -5.95
CA PRO A 49 14.01 -1.35 -7.26
C PRO A 49 12.90 -0.71 -8.10
N LYS A 50 11.66 -1.19 -7.94
CA LYS A 50 10.50 -0.65 -8.65
C LYS A 50 10.06 0.69 -8.05
N LEU A 51 10.13 0.83 -6.73
CA LEU A 51 9.84 2.10 -6.03
C LEU A 51 10.89 3.16 -6.30
N GLU A 52 12.17 2.80 -6.36
CA GLU A 52 13.26 3.70 -6.74
C GLU A 52 13.07 4.24 -8.17
N ALA A 53 12.65 3.37 -9.11
CA ALA A 53 12.38 3.76 -10.49
C ALA A 53 11.25 4.81 -10.63
N ILE A 54 10.32 4.87 -9.68
CA ILE A 54 9.25 5.87 -9.63
C ILE A 54 9.48 6.96 -8.57
N GLY A 55 10.67 6.99 -7.94
CA GLY A 55 11.04 8.00 -6.94
C GLY A 55 10.31 7.91 -5.59
N MET A 56 9.71 6.75 -5.25
CA MET A 56 8.85 6.59 -4.08
C MET A 56 9.48 5.82 -2.91
N TYR A 57 10.64 5.17 -3.10
CA TYR A 57 11.21 4.31 -2.06
C TYR A 57 11.44 5.03 -0.73
N GLU A 58 12.21 6.11 -0.74
CA GLU A 58 12.53 6.89 0.46
C GLU A 58 11.26 7.47 1.11
N ARG A 59 10.33 7.99 0.32
CA ARG A 59 9.05 8.53 0.83
C ARG A 59 8.22 7.47 1.55
N CYS A 60 8.10 6.28 0.96
CA CYS A 60 7.37 5.18 1.58
C CYS A 60 8.08 4.69 2.86
N ARG A 61 9.41 4.56 2.83
CA ARG A 61 10.20 4.17 4.01
C ARG A 61 10.00 5.13 5.17
N ASP A 62 10.20 6.42 4.92
CA ASP A 62 10.16 7.45 5.97
C ASP A 62 8.75 7.56 6.56
N ALA A 63 7.72 7.46 5.71
CA ALA A 63 6.33 7.45 6.16
C ALA A 63 6.01 6.26 7.06
N LEU A 64 6.50 5.06 6.72
CA LEU A 64 6.31 3.86 7.55
C LEU A 64 7.03 4.00 8.90
N THR A 65 8.28 4.47 8.88
CA THR A 65 9.07 4.69 10.11
C THR A 65 8.41 5.72 11.03
N GLN A 66 7.97 6.85 10.48
CA GLN A 66 7.32 7.88 11.27
C GLN A 66 5.93 7.44 11.76
N ALA A 67 5.15 6.76 10.94
CA ALA A 67 3.85 6.22 11.35
C ALA A 67 4.00 5.18 12.47
N GLU A 68 4.99 4.29 12.39
CA GLU A 68 5.29 3.33 13.46
C GLU A 68 5.61 4.05 14.77
N ALA A 69 6.50 5.04 14.72
CA ALA A 69 6.89 5.82 15.89
C ALA A 69 5.70 6.55 16.52
N LEU A 70 4.80 7.12 15.70
CA LEU A 70 3.58 7.77 16.16
C LEU A 70 2.62 6.77 16.85
N VAL A 71 2.34 5.64 16.21
CA VAL A 71 1.43 4.63 16.80
C VAL A 71 1.99 4.07 18.11
N ARG A 72 3.31 3.92 18.22
CA ARG A 72 3.97 3.48 19.46
C ARG A 72 3.89 4.50 20.59
N GLN A 73 3.77 5.80 20.29
CA GLN A 73 3.65 6.85 21.32
C GLN A 73 2.31 6.79 22.06
N GLY A 74 1.21 6.59 21.33
CA GLY A 74 -0.10 6.51 21.95
C GLY A 74 -1.26 6.79 21.00
N PRO A 75 -2.52 6.51 21.43
CA PRO A 75 -3.71 6.67 20.60
C PRO A 75 -3.95 8.11 20.11
N GLU A 76 -3.47 9.10 20.85
CA GLU A 76 -3.53 10.52 20.49
C GLU A 76 -2.79 10.85 19.19
N HIS A 77 -1.82 10.01 18.80
CA HIS A 77 -1.01 10.17 17.59
C HIS A 77 -1.54 9.36 16.39
N ASP A 78 -2.56 8.51 16.58
CA ASP A 78 -3.04 7.61 15.53
C ASP A 78 -3.60 8.36 14.33
N ASN A 79 -4.25 9.50 14.56
CA ASN A 79 -4.79 10.29 13.47
C ASN A 79 -3.68 10.87 12.58
N GLU A 80 -2.62 11.36 13.21
CA GLU A 80 -1.43 11.85 12.51
C GLU A 80 -0.77 10.73 11.69
N ALA A 81 -0.59 9.55 12.29
CA ALA A 81 -0.04 8.38 11.61
C ALA A 81 -0.90 7.95 10.41
N ARG A 82 -2.23 7.87 10.56
CA ARG A 82 -3.14 7.54 9.46
C ARG A 82 -3.11 8.60 8.36
N THR A 83 -3.13 9.88 8.70
CA THR A 83 -3.08 10.96 7.71
C THR A 83 -1.78 10.94 6.92
N LEU A 84 -0.64 10.70 7.58
CA LEU A 84 0.66 10.54 6.93
C LEU A 84 0.64 9.39 5.91
N LEU A 85 0.19 8.21 6.34
CA LEU A 85 0.09 7.03 5.47
C LEU A 85 -0.88 7.26 4.31
N LEU A 86 -2.05 7.86 4.53
CA LEU A 86 -3.01 8.17 3.46
C LEU A 86 -2.43 9.15 2.44
N LYS A 87 -1.72 10.19 2.90
CA LYS A 87 -1.09 11.17 2.02
C LYS A 87 -0.05 10.50 1.12
N VAL A 88 0.89 9.76 1.71
CA VAL A 88 1.97 9.11 0.95
C VAL A 88 1.43 7.97 0.08
N GLY A 89 0.40 7.26 0.52
CA GLY A 89 -0.28 6.26 -0.28
C GLY A 89 -0.98 6.86 -1.51
N GLY A 90 -1.56 8.06 -1.38
CA GLY A 90 -2.07 8.82 -2.52
C GLY A 90 -0.96 9.23 -3.50
N GLU A 91 0.17 9.72 -2.98
CA GLU A 91 1.36 10.03 -3.80
C GLU A 91 1.87 8.78 -4.55
N LEU A 92 1.92 7.63 -3.87
CA LEU A 92 2.29 6.34 -4.45
C LEU A 92 1.33 5.94 -5.56
N ALA A 93 0.02 6.02 -5.35
CA ALA A 93 -0.99 5.70 -6.35
C ALA A 93 -0.92 6.59 -7.59
N HIS A 94 -0.50 7.85 -7.43
CA HIS A 94 -0.22 8.75 -8.55
C HIS A 94 1.04 8.35 -9.30
N ALA A 95 2.14 8.09 -8.59
CA ALA A 95 3.44 7.74 -9.19
C ALA A 95 3.42 6.35 -9.87
N SER A 96 2.67 5.40 -9.32
CA SER A 96 2.51 4.05 -9.88
C SER A 96 1.60 4.00 -11.11
N GLY A 97 0.80 5.04 -11.33
CA GLY A 97 -0.22 5.09 -12.38
C GLY A 97 -1.56 4.42 -12.00
N SER A 98 -1.66 3.81 -10.81
CA SER A 98 -2.90 3.19 -10.29
C SER A 98 -4.07 4.18 -10.30
N PHE A 99 -3.83 5.43 -9.89
CA PHE A 99 -4.86 6.48 -9.90
C PHE A 99 -5.35 6.80 -11.32
N ALA A 100 -4.45 6.87 -12.29
CA ALA A 100 -4.80 7.16 -13.68
C ALA A 100 -5.60 6.00 -14.29
N ALA A 101 -5.20 4.76 -14.01
CA ALA A 101 -5.92 3.55 -14.44
C ALA A 101 -7.34 3.50 -13.85
N MET A 102 -7.48 3.75 -12.54
CA MET A 102 -8.79 3.82 -11.87
C MET A 102 -9.68 4.90 -12.49
N ARG A 103 -9.13 6.11 -12.69
CA ARG A 103 -9.86 7.22 -13.30
C ARG A 103 -10.30 6.92 -14.73
N LYS A 104 -9.46 6.25 -15.51
CA LYS A 104 -9.81 5.81 -16.88
C LYS A 104 -10.99 4.83 -16.85
N LYS A 105 -10.93 3.81 -16.00
CA LYS A 105 -11.98 2.79 -15.86
C LYS A 105 -13.34 3.40 -15.47
N LEU A 106 -13.36 4.33 -14.51
CA LEU A 106 -14.58 5.04 -14.11
C LEU A 106 -15.18 5.91 -15.23
N LYS A 107 -14.32 6.52 -16.08
CA LYS A 107 -14.79 7.30 -17.23
C LYS A 107 -15.38 6.41 -18.32
N GLU A 108 -14.76 5.27 -18.59
CA GLU A 108 -15.18 4.34 -19.63
C GLU A 108 -16.45 3.58 -19.24
N ASN A 109 -16.62 3.26 -17.95
CA ASN A 109 -17.83 2.66 -17.42
C ASN A 109 -18.23 3.30 -16.07
N PRO A 110 -19.16 4.28 -16.08
CA PRO A 110 -19.65 4.91 -14.86
C PRO A 110 -20.38 3.97 -13.89
N GLN A 111 -20.80 2.77 -14.35
CA GLN A 111 -21.43 1.74 -13.51
C GLN A 111 -20.41 0.80 -12.86
N THR A 112 -19.11 1.06 -13.02
CA THR A 112 -18.05 0.30 -12.35
C THR A 112 -18.26 0.36 -10.84
N THR A 113 -18.25 -0.81 -10.21
CA THR A 113 -18.42 -1.00 -8.76
C THR A 113 -17.07 -1.16 -8.06
N ILE A 114 -17.08 -1.19 -6.73
CA ILE A 114 -15.85 -1.42 -5.96
C ILE A 114 -15.24 -2.81 -6.22
N ASP A 115 -16.07 -3.79 -6.57
CA ASP A 115 -15.62 -5.16 -6.87
C ASP A 115 -14.74 -5.21 -8.12
N ASP A 116 -14.98 -4.30 -9.08
CA ASP A 116 -14.19 -4.18 -10.30
C ASP A 116 -12.76 -3.66 -10.07
N PHE A 117 -12.47 -3.11 -8.88
CA PHE A 117 -11.14 -2.61 -8.51
C PHE A 117 -10.39 -3.56 -7.58
N LYS A 118 -11.01 -4.67 -7.16
CA LYS A 118 -10.33 -5.64 -6.30
C LYS A 118 -9.15 -6.22 -7.06
N PRO A 119 -7.94 -6.27 -6.45
CA PRO A 119 -6.82 -6.98 -7.05
C PRO A 119 -7.22 -8.45 -7.15
N ASP A 120 -7.35 -8.95 -8.37
CA ASP A 120 -7.42 -10.39 -8.62
C ASP A 120 -6.06 -10.98 -8.23
N PRO A 121 -5.98 -11.85 -7.21
CA PRO A 121 -4.71 -12.44 -6.78
C PRO A 121 -4.02 -13.24 -7.91
N ASP A 122 -4.78 -13.72 -8.90
CA ASP A 122 -4.28 -14.53 -10.03
C ASP A 122 -4.31 -13.78 -11.38
N GLY A 123 -5.15 -12.76 -11.52
CA GLY A 123 -5.40 -12.07 -12.81
C GLY A 123 -4.20 -11.29 -13.38
N TRP A 124 -3.30 -10.77 -12.53
CA TRP A 124 -2.19 -9.91 -12.98
C TRP A 124 -0.89 -10.65 -13.32
N ALA A 125 -0.72 -11.89 -12.83
CA ALA A 125 0.39 -12.75 -13.24
C ALA A 125 0.34 -13.04 -14.75
N MET A 126 -0.85 -13.00 -15.35
CA MET A 126 -1.05 -13.15 -16.79
C MET A 126 -0.76 -11.87 -17.58
N GLN A 127 -0.93 -10.68 -16.98
CA GLN A 127 -0.72 -9.40 -17.67
C GLN A 127 0.78 -9.07 -17.83
N GLU A 128 1.62 -9.36 -16.82
CA GLU A 128 3.09 -9.26 -16.95
C GLU A 128 3.68 -10.28 -17.96
N GLN A 129 3.01 -11.40 -18.22
CA GLN A 129 3.40 -12.34 -19.28
C GLN A 129 3.00 -11.87 -20.68
N GLN A 130 1.92 -11.09 -20.78
CA GLN A 130 1.40 -10.60 -22.05
C GLN A 130 2.20 -9.41 -22.57
N GLU A 131 2.69 -8.54 -21.70
CA GLU A 131 3.58 -7.40 -22.06
C GLU A 131 5.03 -7.83 -22.37
N ARG A 132 5.36 -9.12 -22.18
CA ARG A 132 6.67 -9.71 -22.51
C ARG A 132 6.66 -10.55 -23.81
N LYS A 133 5.55 -10.57 -24.56
CA LYS A 133 5.45 -11.17 -25.89
C LYS A 133 5.42 -10.09 -26.96
#